data_AF-A0A9E4CGV9-F1
#
_entry.id   AF-A0A9E4CGV9-F1
#
_cell.length_a   1.000
_cell.length_b   1.000
_cell.length_c   1.000
_cell.angle_alpha   90.00
_cell.angle_beta   90.00
_cell.angle_gamma   90.00
#
_symmetry.space_group_name_H-M   'P 1'
#
loop_
_entity.id
_entity.type
_entity.pdbx_description
1 polymer ?
#
loop_
_entity_poly.entity_id
_entity_poly.type
_entity_poly.pdbx_seq_one_letter_code
_entity_poly.pdbx_strand_id
1 'polypeptide(L)'
;MLSTIKFIAQVGGLALRGRFPQARSLLIKKYTRLLRRYYARRKPQGVAIMAESWDYLIILDACRYDYFARSYPRYLSGDLQKRISRGSSTSNWLLENFTGFYDDTVYVSTNPHCSDHEIHGFQGSEHFHHIEHVWKYAWDEKLDTVVPGEVTRAALKLKAQYPDKRMIIHYIQPHGPWIGKTRISGAEVELAPALSTSGDGKWTVDIRVWEMVREGRFDIAKLKQAYQDNLDLVLAEVQQLVAQLDGRIVVSADHGEAFGERFIISHPPYIYTKELIEVPWLVIEKAKQDHPAKEQPAAQSAPEPSSDDDKLTERLRALGYVD
;
A
#
# COMPACT_ATOMS: atom_id res chain seq x y z
N MET A 1 22.68 -22.37 -0.32
CA MET A 1 21.45 -21.54 -0.43
C MET A 1 21.73 -20.18 -1.06
N LEU A 2 22.62 -19.34 -0.51
CA LEU A 2 23.02 -18.07 -1.17
C LEU A 2 23.66 -18.30 -2.56
N SER A 3 24.51 -19.32 -2.69
CA SER A 3 25.09 -19.75 -3.97
C SER A 3 24.02 -20.16 -5.00
N THR A 4 23.00 -20.90 -4.54
CA THR A 4 21.86 -21.33 -5.35
C THR A 4 20.97 -20.15 -5.77
N ILE A 5 20.73 -19.18 -4.88
CA ILE A 5 19.95 -17.95 -5.18
C ILE A 5 20.70 -17.09 -6.21
N LYS A 6 22.02 -16.90 -6.02
CA LYS A 6 22.87 -16.18 -6.99
C LYS A 6 22.93 -16.91 -8.33
N PHE A 7 23.03 -18.24 -8.33
CA PHE A 7 23.04 -19.06 -9.54
C PHE A 7 21.71 -19.00 -10.29
N ILE A 8 20.57 -19.11 -9.60
CA ILE A 8 19.24 -18.95 -10.24
C ILE A 8 19.07 -17.53 -10.80
N ALA A 9 19.56 -16.51 -10.09
CA ALA A 9 19.51 -15.14 -10.60
C ALA A 9 20.39 -14.95 -11.86
N GLN A 10 21.55 -15.60 -11.89
CA GLN A 10 22.51 -15.53 -13.00
C GLN A 10 22.06 -16.36 -14.22
N VAL A 11 21.53 -17.57 -14.00
CA VAL A 11 20.99 -18.45 -15.07
C VAL A 11 19.62 -17.97 -15.55
N GLY A 12 18.79 -17.41 -14.66
CA GLY A 12 17.55 -16.73 -15.03
C GLY A 12 17.81 -15.59 -16.01
N GLY A 13 18.86 -14.80 -15.79
CA GLY A 13 19.29 -13.74 -16.71
C GLY A 13 19.59 -14.22 -18.14
N LEU A 14 20.04 -15.47 -18.34
CA LEU A 14 20.28 -16.06 -19.67
C LEU A 14 19.04 -16.73 -20.26
N ALA A 15 18.19 -17.37 -19.45
CA ALA A 15 16.98 -18.06 -19.93
C ALA A 15 15.85 -17.11 -20.34
N LEU A 16 15.88 -15.85 -19.87
CA LEU A 16 14.79 -14.88 -20.02
C LEU A 16 14.85 -14.00 -21.27
N ARG A 17 15.78 -14.28 -22.19
CA ARG A 17 15.71 -13.77 -23.58
C ARG A 17 14.87 -14.65 -24.51
N GLY A 18 14.25 -15.72 -23.98
CA GLY A 18 13.51 -16.73 -24.75
C GLY A 18 11.99 -16.50 -24.87
N ARG A 19 11.41 -17.01 -25.95
CA ARG A 19 10.00 -16.96 -26.41
C ARG A 19 8.96 -17.69 -25.53
N PHE A 20 9.21 -17.97 -24.24
CA PHE A 20 8.34 -18.84 -23.41
C PHE A 20 7.84 -18.18 -22.10
N PRO A 21 6.73 -17.42 -22.14
CA PRO A 21 6.18 -16.70 -20.97
C PRO A 21 5.84 -17.59 -19.77
N GLN A 22 5.33 -18.80 -20.02
CA GLN A 22 4.94 -19.76 -18.98
C GLN A 22 6.15 -20.26 -18.16
N ALA A 23 7.28 -20.52 -18.81
CA ALA A 23 8.51 -20.94 -18.15
C ALA A 23 9.07 -19.81 -17.25
N ARG A 24 8.97 -18.57 -17.70
CA ARG A 24 9.35 -17.37 -16.93
C ARG A 24 8.50 -17.22 -15.65
N SER A 25 7.18 -17.32 -15.77
CA SER A 25 6.26 -17.24 -14.62
C SER A 25 6.55 -18.31 -13.56
N LEU A 26 6.79 -19.56 -13.98
CA LEU A 26 7.14 -20.66 -13.08
C LEU A 26 8.47 -20.45 -12.35
N LEU A 27 9.48 -19.92 -13.05
CA LEU A 27 10.79 -19.59 -12.46
C LEU A 27 10.66 -18.51 -11.38
N ILE A 28 9.89 -17.45 -11.65
CA ILE A 28 9.61 -16.37 -10.69
C ILE A 28 8.94 -16.95 -9.43
N LYS A 29 7.88 -17.76 -9.59
CA LYS A 29 7.18 -18.40 -8.45
C LYS A 29 8.12 -19.27 -7.60
N LYS A 30 8.98 -20.08 -8.23
CA LYS A 30 9.98 -20.91 -7.52
C LYS A 30 11.01 -20.06 -6.78
N TYR A 31 11.49 -19.00 -7.43
CA TYR A 31 12.47 -18.09 -6.85
C TYR A 31 11.90 -17.33 -5.63
N THR A 32 10.69 -16.79 -5.73
CA THR A 32 10.00 -16.14 -4.60
C THR A 32 9.84 -17.09 -3.42
N ARG A 33 9.49 -18.37 -3.66
CA ARG A 33 9.39 -19.38 -2.58
C ARG A 33 10.72 -19.62 -1.88
N LEU A 34 11.83 -19.65 -2.62
CA LEU A 34 13.17 -19.78 -2.04
C LEU A 34 13.56 -18.55 -1.21
N LEU A 35 13.22 -17.35 -1.70
CA LEU A 35 13.46 -16.12 -0.95
C LEU A 35 12.64 -16.04 0.34
N ARG A 36 11.36 -16.45 0.33
CA ARG A 36 10.56 -16.54 1.57
C ARG A 36 11.24 -17.43 2.62
N ARG A 37 11.72 -18.61 2.22
CA ARG A 37 12.48 -19.51 3.11
C ARG A 37 13.79 -18.90 3.61
N TYR A 38 14.46 -18.13 2.76
CA TYR A 38 15.68 -17.42 3.14
C TYR A 38 15.40 -16.34 4.19
N TYR A 39 14.37 -15.52 3.98
CA TYR A 39 14.02 -14.42 4.88
C TYR A 39 13.32 -14.87 6.15
N ALA A 40 12.61 -16.00 6.15
CA ALA A 40 12.06 -16.59 7.37
C ALA A 40 13.12 -16.83 8.46
N ARG A 41 14.41 -16.94 8.08
CA ARG A 41 15.55 -17.09 9.00
C ARG A 41 16.41 -15.83 9.16
N ARG A 42 16.10 -14.77 8.41
CA ARG A 42 16.93 -13.57 8.28
C ARG A 42 16.08 -12.32 8.09
N LYS A 43 14.96 -12.25 8.80
CA LYS A 43 14.06 -11.11 8.74
C LYS A 43 14.81 -9.88 9.28
N PRO A 44 14.91 -8.78 8.51
CA PRO A 44 15.50 -7.54 9.00
C PRO A 44 14.71 -6.98 10.19
N GLN A 45 15.41 -6.31 11.10
CA GLN A 45 14.75 -5.54 12.15
C GLN A 45 14.18 -4.26 11.53
N GLY A 46 12.86 -4.12 11.57
CA GLY A 46 12.15 -2.93 11.10
C GLY A 46 11.75 -2.00 12.23
N VAL A 47 11.33 -0.79 11.87
CA VAL A 47 10.78 0.21 12.81
C VAL A 47 9.49 -0.31 13.43
N ALA A 48 9.36 -0.18 14.76
CA ALA A 48 8.12 -0.45 15.47
C ALA A 48 7.31 0.84 15.54
N ILE A 49 6.41 1.07 14.58
CA ILE A 49 5.77 2.38 14.38
C ILE A 49 5.02 2.91 15.61
N MET A 50 4.41 2.03 16.41
CA MET A 50 3.68 2.43 17.60
C MET A 50 4.59 2.86 18.76
N ALA A 51 5.88 2.52 18.71
CA ALA A 51 6.89 2.99 19.67
C ALA A 51 7.53 4.32 19.25
N GLU A 52 7.26 4.80 18.02
CA GLU A 52 7.74 6.09 17.54
C GLU A 52 6.81 7.22 17.98
N SER A 53 7.35 8.42 18.08
CA SER A 53 6.57 9.62 18.38
C SER A 53 5.98 10.22 17.10
N TRP A 54 4.65 10.36 17.10
CA TRP A 54 3.85 11.04 16.08
C TRP A 54 2.44 11.32 16.61
N ASP A 55 1.83 12.41 16.16
CA ASP A 55 0.41 12.69 16.32
C ASP A 55 -0.38 12.17 15.11
N TYR A 56 0.21 12.32 13.91
CA TYR A 56 -0.36 11.85 12.64
C TYR A 56 0.66 10.99 11.89
N LEU A 57 0.29 9.75 11.55
CA LEU A 57 1.07 8.85 10.72
C LEU A 57 0.37 8.67 9.38
N ILE A 58 0.88 9.35 8.36
CA ILE A 58 0.40 9.27 6.98
C ILE A 58 1.15 8.13 6.28
N ILE A 59 0.41 7.14 5.80
CA ILE A 59 0.95 5.96 5.09
C ILE A 59 0.57 6.05 3.61
N LEU A 60 1.57 5.92 2.75
CA LEU A 60 1.44 5.78 1.30
C LEU A 60 1.67 4.31 0.91
N ASP A 61 0.62 3.60 0.48
CA ASP A 61 0.68 2.16 0.19
C ASP A 61 1.70 1.86 -0.93
N ALA A 62 2.56 0.87 -0.68
CA ALA A 62 3.64 0.45 -1.58
C ALA A 62 4.62 1.58 -2.01
N CYS A 63 4.79 2.63 -1.20
CA CYS A 63 5.68 3.75 -1.53
C CYS A 63 7.17 3.43 -1.30
N ARG A 64 7.94 3.38 -2.39
CA ARG A 64 9.39 3.19 -2.35
C ARG A 64 10.11 4.47 -1.91
N TYR A 65 11.10 4.30 -1.04
CA TYR A 65 11.96 5.40 -0.60
C TYR A 65 12.59 6.20 -1.74
N ASP A 66 13.14 5.54 -2.77
CA ASP A 66 13.86 6.22 -3.84
C ASP A 66 12.96 7.10 -4.72
N TYR A 67 11.70 6.70 -4.92
CA TYR A 67 10.69 7.52 -5.61
C TYR A 67 10.22 8.67 -4.74
N PHE A 68 9.94 8.40 -3.46
CA PHE A 68 9.54 9.42 -2.50
C PHE A 68 10.61 10.51 -2.38
N ALA A 69 11.87 10.13 -2.14
CA ALA A 69 13.00 11.04 -1.92
C ALA A 69 13.22 12.02 -3.08
N ARG A 70 12.93 11.61 -4.33
CA ARG A 70 13.00 12.50 -5.50
C ARG A 70 11.80 13.45 -5.61
N SER A 71 10.65 13.04 -5.09
CA SER A 71 9.36 13.68 -5.40
C SER A 71 8.90 14.62 -4.29
N TYR A 72 9.06 14.22 -3.04
CA TYR A 72 8.56 14.94 -1.87
C TYR A 72 9.00 16.40 -1.78
N PRO A 73 10.22 16.84 -2.20
CA PRO A 73 10.62 18.24 -2.03
C PRO A 73 9.79 19.23 -2.85
N ARG A 74 9.01 18.75 -3.83
CA ARG A 74 8.06 19.56 -4.61
C ARG A 74 6.77 19.89 -3.85
N TYR A 75 6.47 19.14 -2.79
CA TYR A 75 5.18 19.17 -2.10
C TYR A 75 5.29 19.45 -0.60
N LEU A 76 6.33 18.91 0.03
CA LEU A 76 6.52 18.88 1.48
C LEU A 76 7.92 19.32 1.86
N SER A 77 8.10 19.68 3.12
CA SER A 77 9.40 20.00 3.72
C SER A 77 9.48 19.39 5.11
N GLY A 78 10.62 18.81 5.48
CA GLY A 78 10.81 18.08 6.74
C GLY A 78 12.12 17.30 6.75
N ASP A 79 12.36 16.55 7.82
CA ASP A 79 13.53 15.66 7.96
C ASP A 79 13.23 14.28 7.36
N LEU A 80 13.79 13.99 6.18
CA LEU A 80 13.62 12.71 5.51
C LEU A 80 14.69 11.72 5.94
N GLN A 81 14.25 10.60 6.50
CA GLN A 81 15.07 9.44 6.79
C GLN A 81 14.62 8.24 5.96
N LYS A 82 15.56 7.32 5.71
CA LYS A 82 15.26 6.01 5.16
C LYS A 82 15.11 5.03 6.32
N ARG A 83 13.98 4.32 6.40
CA ARG A 83 13.73 3.32 7.44
C ARG A 83 13.39 1.96 6.85
N ILE A 84 13.53 0.92 7.68
CA ILE A 84 13.18 -0.45 7.33
C ILE A 84 11.77 -0.74 7.83
N SER A 85 10.86 -1.05 6.92
CA SER A 85 9.53 -1.55 7.27
C SER A 85 9.60 -2.97 7.83
N ARG A 86 8.71 -3.30 8.77
CA ARG A 86 8.48 -4.68 9.24
C ARG A 86 7.67 -5.51 8.24
N GLY A 87 7.00 -4.84 7.30
CA GLY A 87 6.14 -5.39 6.26
C GLY A 87 6.79 -5.40 4.88
N SER A 88 6.40 -6.33 4.01
CA SER A 88 6.69 -6.26 2.56
C SER A 88 5.43 -6.32 1.70
N SER A 89 4.27 -6.35 2.35
CA SER A 89 2.91 -6.19 1.85
C SER A 89 2.06 -5.63 3.00
N THR A 90 0.92 -5.01 2.72
CA THR A 90 0.05 -4.41 3.75
C THR A 90 -0.38 -5.44 4.80
N SER A 91 -0.82 -6.62 4.38
CA SER A 91 -1.25 -7.70 5.28
C SER A 91 -0.19 -8.06 6.32
N ASN A 92 1.05 -8.27 5.90
CA ASN A 92 2.12 -8.62 6.83
C ASN A 92 2.73 -7.39 7.53
N TRP A 93 2.49 -6.17 7.03
CA TRP A 93 2.81 -4.95 7.75
C TRP A 93 1.87 -4.75 8.96
N LEU A 94 0.57 -4.98 8.78
CA LEU A 94 -0.45 -4.87 9.83
C LEU A 94 -0.15 -5.83 10.99
N LEU A 95 -0.04 -7.13 10.69
CA LEU A 95 0.27 -8.19 11.67
C LEU A 95 1.53 -7.91 12.50
N GLU A 96 2.52 -7.27 11.88
CA GLU A 96 3.81 -7.06 12.50
C GLU A 96 3.87 -5.79 13.34
N ASN A 97 3.08 -4.77 13.02
CA ASN A 97 3.14 -3.50 13.73
C ASN A 97 2.10 -3.37 14.83
N PHE A 98 0.95 -4.04 14.71
CA PHE A 98 -0.17 -3.89 15.64
C PHE A 98 -0.42 -5.22 16.34
N THR A 99 0.21 -5.39 17.51
CA THR A 99 0.14 -6.63 18.29
C THR A 99 -0.63 -6.46 19.61
N GLY A 100 -1.25 -5.30 19.82
CA GLY A 100 -2.06 -4.98 20.99
C GLY A 100 -3.18 -4.02 20.62
N PHE A 101 -3.92 -3.59 21.63
CA PHE A 101 -4.98 -2.59 21.49
C PHE A 101 -4.44 -1.18 21.76
N TYR A 102 -4.77 -0.23 20.89
CA TYR A 102 -4.33 1.16 20.93
C TYR A 102 -5.56 2.07 21.07
N ASP A 103 -5.94 2.32 22.32
CA ASP A 103 -7.11 3.13 22.71
C ASP A 103 -6.98 4.62 22.35
N ASP A 104 -5.77 5.05 22.05
CA ASP A 104 -5.40 6.41 21.69
C ASP A 104 -5.30 6.63 20.18
N THR A 105 -5.60 5.61 19.36
CA THR A 105 -5.33 5.63 17.92
C THR A 105 -6.59 5.40 17.09
N VAL A 106 -6.84 6.30 16.15
CA VAL A 106 -7.86 6.18 15.10
C VAL A 106 -7.20 5.82 13.76
N TYR A 107 -7.80 4.94 12.98
CA TYR A 107 -7.30 4.50 11.69
C TYR A 107 -8.22 4.92 10.54
N VAL A 108 -7.73 5.69 9.57
CA VAL A 108 -8.42 6.00 8.31
C VAL A 108 -8.00 4.96 7.28
N SER A 109 -8.90 4.01 6.99
CA SER A 109 -8.61 2.85 6.16
C SER A 109 -9.22 2.99 4.76
N THR A 110 -8.37 3.02 3.74
CA THR A 110 -8.76 2.84 2.32
C THR A 110 -8.49 1.43 1.81
N ASN A 111 -7.87 0.58 2.63
CA ASN A 111 -7.46 -0.76 2.28
C ASN A 111 -8.25 -1.75 3.13
N PRO A 112 -9.08 -2.64 2.53
CA PRO A 112 -9.93 -3.53 3.31
C PRO A 112 -9.15 -4.45 4.24
N HIS A 113 -7.85 -4.68 4.03
CA HIS A 113 -6.99 -5.40 4.97
C HIS A 113 -7.03 -4.87 6.41
N CYS A 114 -7.27 -3.58 6.60
CA CYS A 114 -7.56 -3.02 7.93
C CYS A 114 -9.07 -2.74 8.01
N SER A 115 -9.82 -3.73 8.48
CA SER A 115 -11.27 -3.64 8.68
C SER A 115 -11.72 -4.36 9.96
N ASP A 116 -13.02 -4.38 10.22
CA ASP A 116 -13.61 -5.10 11.35
C ASP A 116 -13.70 -6.62 11.11
N HIS A 117 -13.39 -7.07 9.88
CA HIS A 117 -13.35 -8.49 9.51
C HIS A 117 -11.90 -8.99 9.55
N GLU A 118 -11.71 -10.23 10.00
CA GLU A 118 -10.41 -10.88 9.93
C GLU A 118 -10.01 -11.13 8.47
N ILE A 119 -8.90 -10.52 8.04
CA ILE A 119 -8.34 -10.72 6.70
C ILE A 119 -6.86 -11.06 6.85
N HIS A 120 -6.49 -12.24 6.35
CA HIS A 120 -5.12 -12.77 6.46
C HIS A 120 -4.59 -12.79 7.92
N GLY A 121 -5.48 -13.07 8.89
CA GLY A 121 -5.14 -13.16 10.31
C GLY A 121 -5.07 -11.82 11.04
N PHE A 122 -5.49 -10.71 10.41
CA PHE A 122 -5.56 -9.40 11.04
C PHE A 122 -7.01 -8.91 11.08
N GLN A 123 -7.48 -8.53 12.26
CA GLN A 123 -8.78 -7.90 12.45
C GLN A 123 -8.58 -6.55 13.14
N GLY A 124 -8.77 -5.46 12.40
CA GLY A 124 -8.46 -4.12 12.87
C GLY A 124 -9.25 -3.71 14.12
N SER A 125 -10.50 -4.15 14.25
CA SER A 125 -11.37 -3.83 15.40
C SER A 125 -10.81 -4.31 16.73
N GLU A 126 -9.86 -5.24 16.73
CA GLU A 126 -9.14 -5.71 17.92
C GLU A 126 -7.93 -4.84 18.29
N HIS A 127 -7.60 -3.84 17.47
CA HIS A 127 -6.36 -3.06 17.58
C HIS A 127 -6.57 -1.56 17.76
N PHE A 128 -7.64 -0.96 17.24
CA PHE A 128 -7.78 0.50 17.21
C PHE A 128 -9.05 0.99 17.92
N HIS A 129 -8.99 2.21 18.46
CA HIS A 129 -10.15 2.87 19.06
C HIS A 129 -11.31 3.05 18.06
N HIS A 130 -10.97 3.43 16.82
CA HIS A 130 -11.92 3.58 15.72
C HIS A 130 -11.23 3.27 14.39
N ILE A 131 -11.97 2.65 13.48
CA ILE A 131 -11.55 2.48 12.08
C ILE A 131 -12.60 3.13 11.19
N GLU A 132 -12.16 4.11 10.42
CA GLU A 132 -12.97 4.69 9.37
C GLU A 132 -12.75 3.89 8.09
N HIS A 133 -13.75 3.08 7.72
CA HIS A 133 -13.72 2.24 6.51
C HIS A 133 -14.04 3.09 5.27
N VAL A 134 -13.15 4.01 4.88
CA VAL A 134 -13.31 4.91 3.73
C VAL A 134 -13.58 4.12 2.44
N TRP A 135 -12.94 2.95 2.31
CA TRP A 135 -13.17 2.03 1.19
C TRP A 135 -14.63 1.55 1.08
N LYS A 136 -15.44 1.61 2.15
CA LYS A 136 -16.85 1.21 2.10
C LYS A 136 -17.72 2.16 1.29
N TYR A 137 -17.51 3.47 1.44
CA TYR A 137 -18.41 4.51 0.93
C TYR A 137 -17.79 5.46 -0.10
N ALA A 138 -16.46 5.56 -0.19
CA ALA A 138 -15.76 6.49 -1.08
C ALA A 138 -15.01 5.79 -2.23
N TRP A 139 -15.39 4.54 -2.52
CA TRP A 139 -14.85 3.78 -3.63
C TRP A 139 -15.33 4.35 -4.98
N ASP A 140 -14.41 4.63 -5.90
CA ASP A 140 -14.72 5.04 -7.27
C ASP A 140 -14.73 3.82 -8.19
N GLU A 141 -15.92 3.39 -8.61
CA GLU A 141 -16.15 2.21 -9.47
C GLU A 141 -15.53 2.32 -10.87
N LYS A 142 -15.15 3.52 -11.32
CA LYS A 142 -14.48 3.70 -12.63
C LYS A 142 -12.98 3.60 -12.51
N LEU A 143 -12.45 3.92 -11.33
CA LEU A 143 -11.03 3.95 -11.06
C LEU A 143 -10.57 2.72 -10.25
N ASP A 144 -11.50 1.89 -9.80
CA ASP A 144 -11.28 0.70 -8.98
C ASP A 144 -10.45 1.01 -7.72
N THR A 145 -10.66 2.18 -7.13
CA THR A 145 -9.90 2.63 -5.94
C THR A 145 -10.60 3.78 -5.21
N VAL A 146 -10.12 4.10 -4.02
CA VAL A 146 -10.44 5.35 -3.33
C VAL A 146 -9.46 6.43 -3.80
N VAL A 147 -9.99 7.57 -4.23
CA VAL A 147 -9.15 8.71 -4.64
C VAL A 147 -8.58 9.46 -3.43
N PRO A 148 -7.37 10.04 -3.51
CA PRO A 148 -6.71 10.67 -2.35
C PRO A 148 -7.56 11.72 -1.61
N GLY A 149 -8.32 12.54 -2.34
CA GLY A 149 -9.13 13.60 -1.74
C GLY A 149 -10.21 13.12 -0.77
N GLU A 150 -10.74 11.91 -0.99
CA GLU A 150 -11.73 11.31 -0.07
C GLU A 150 -11.08 10.90 1.26
N VAL A 151 -9.83 10.44 1.22
CA VAL A 151 -9.04 10.09 2.40
C VAL A 151 -8.74 11.32 3.24
N THR A 152 -8.28 12.41 2.60
CA THR A 152 -8.05 13.70 3.28
C THR A 152 -9.31 14.22 3.94
N ARG A 153 -10.46 14.17 3.24
CA ARG A 153 -11.74 14.61 3.78
C ARG A 153 -12.14 13.79 5.02
N ALA A 154 -12.00 12.47 4.94
CA ALA A 154 -12.28 11.58 6.07
C ALA A 154 -11.35 11.86 7.27
N ALA A 155 -10.05 12.03 7.03
CA ALA A 155 -9.07 12.33 8.07
C ALA A 155 -9.37 13.65 8.79
N LEU A 156 -9.70 14.71 8.05
CA LEU A 156 -10.03 16.02 8.65
C LEU A 156 -11.33 15.98 9.45
N LYS A 157 -12.33 15.22 8.98
CA LYS A 157 -13.56 14.97 9.74
C LYS A 157 -13.26 14.26 11.06
N LEU A 158 -12.47 13.20 11.02
CA LEU A 158 -12.08 12.46 12.21
C LEU A 158 -11.19 13.28 13.15
N LYS A 159 -10.33 14.17 12.65
CA LYS A 159 -9.53 15.06 13.49
C LYS A 159 -10.44 15.93 14.36
N ALA A 160 -11.54 16.43 13.80
CA ALA A 160 -12.51 17.22 14.54
C ALA A 160 -13.32 16.39 15.54
N GLN A 161 -13.56 15.11 15.26
CA GLN A 161 -14.31 14.20 16.13
C GLN A 161 -13.46 13.60 17.26
N TYR A 162 -12.17 13.40 17.01
CA TYR A 162 -11.21 12.77 17.91
C TYR A 162 -9.96 13.65 18.09
N PRO A 163 -10.09 14.87 18.65
CA PRO A 163 -9.01 15.86 18.71
C PRO A 163 -7.81 15.40 19.56
N ASP A 164 -8.03 14.54 20.55
CA ASP A 164 -7.01 14.05 21.48
C ASP A 164 -6.39 12.70 21.06
N LYS A 165 -6.77 12.16 19.90
CA LYS A 165 -6.31 10.85 19.43
C LYS A 165 -5.22 11.00 18.37
N ARG A 166 -4.25 10.09 18.42
CA ARG A 166 -3.33 9.86 17.31
C ARG A 166 -4.10 9.30 16.12
N MET A 167 -3.64 9.59 14.91
CA MET A 167 -4.31 9.12 13.69
C MET A 167 -3.36 8.51 12.69
N ILE A 168 -3.70 7.31 12.22
CA ILE A 168 -3.07 6.67 11.08
C ILE A 168 -3.94 6.95 9.85
N ILE A 169 -3.34 7.51 8.79
CA ILE A 169 -4.04 7.94 7.58
C ILE A 169 -3.45 7.19 6.40
N HIS A 170 -4.12 6.13 5.95
CA HIS A 170 -3.60 5.24 4.93
C HIS A 170 -4.19 5.55 3.57
N TYR A 171 -3.36 5.99 2.62
CA TYR A 171 -3.71 6.20 1.22
C TYR A 171 -3.30 4.98 0.38
N ILE A 172 -4.12 4.57 -0.59
CA ILE A 172 -3.75 3.53 -1.57
C ILE A 172 -2.62 4.01 -2.49
N GLN A 173 -2.56 5.27 -2.86
CA GLN A 173 -1.52 5.71 -3.81
C GLN A 173 -0.17 5.86 -3.08
N PRO A 174 0.96 5.44 -3.69
CA PRO A 174 1.17 5.19 -5.12
C PRO A 174 0.87 3.79 -5.67
N HIS A 175 0.36 2.85 -4.85
CA HIS A 175 -0.10 1.55 -5.33
C HIS A 175 -1.09 1.68 -6.51
N GLY A 176 -1.23 0.59 -7.29
CA GLY A 176 -2.26 0.49 -8.32
C GLY A 176 -3.68 0.48 -7.72
N PRO A 177 -4.73 0.76 -8.51
CA PRO A 177 -4.72 1.24 -9.90
C PRO A 177 -4.04 2.60 -10.12
N TRP A 178 -3.42 2.77 -11.29
CA TRP A 178 -2.67 3.98 -11.64
C TRP A 178 -3.57 5.03 -12.29
N ILE A 179 -4.01 5.99 -11.48
CA ILE A 179 -5.04 7.00 -11.78
C ILE A 179 -4.47 8.42 -11.99
N GLY A 180 -3.15 8.57 -11.84
CA GLY A 180 -2.40 9.81 -12.07
C GLY A 180 -2.42 10.28 -13.53
N LYS A 181 -1.46 11.14 -13.90
CA LYS A 181 -1.35 11.69 -15.26
C LYS A 181 -1.14 10.58 -16.31
N THR A 182 -0.17 9.70 -16.07
CA THR A 182 0.00 8.46 -16.83
C THR A 182 -0.90 7.40 -16.21
N ARG A 183 -2.00 7.10 -16.90
CA ARG A 183 -2.97 6.09 -16.46
C ARG A 183 -2.70 4.74 -17.09
N ILE A 184 -3.03 3.68 -16.35
CA ILE A 184 -3.18 2.33 -16.90
C ILE A 184 -4.61 1.91 -16.57
N SER A 185 -5.43 1.72 -17.60
CA SER A 185 -6.87 1.44 -17.46
C SER A 185 -7.21 0.00 -17.84
N GLY A 186 -8.41 -0.45 -17.43
CA GLY A 186 -8.97 -1.76 -17.81
C GLY A 186 -8.92 -2.01 -19.33
N ALA A 187 -9.33 -1.03 -20.13
CA ALA A 187 -9.31 -1.15 -21.59
C ALA A 187 -7.90 -1.40 -22.16
N GLU A 188 -6.86 -0.82 -21.56
CA GLU A 188 -5.48 -1.04 -22.00
C GLU A 188 -5.00 -2.47 -21.72
N VAL A 189 -5.43 -3.05 -20.61
CA VAL A 189 -4.99 -4.37 -20.16
C VAL A 189 -5.88 -5.53 -20.66
N GLU A 190 -7.13 -5.23 -21.03
CA GLU A 190 -8.07 -6.15 -21.70
C GLU A 190 -7.70 -6.40 -23.17
N LEU A 191 -7.18 -5.39 -23.88
CA LEU A 191 -6.77 -5.50 -25.29
C LEU A 191 -5.48 -6.32 -25.50
N ALA A 192 -4.78 -6.70 -24.42
CA ALA A 192 -3.60 -7.55 -24.51
C ALA A 192 -4.01 -9.03 -24.71
N PRO A 193 -3.68 -9.68 -25.85
CA PRO A 193 -4.21 -11.00 -26.17
C PRO A 193 -3.83 -12.05 -25.11
N ALA A 194 -4.79 -12.55 -24.34
CA ALA A 194 -4.52 -13.50 -23.26
C ALA A 194 -3.91 -14.80 -23.83
N LEU A 195 -2.81 -15.28 -23.22
CA LEU A 195 -2.32 -16.66 -23.39
C LEU A 195 -2.69 -17.48 -22.15
N SER A 196 -3.94 -17.34 -21.67
CA SER A 196 -4.51 -18.14 -20.59
C SER A 196 -5.97 -17.75 -20.36
N THR A 197 -6.89 -18.36 -21.12
CA THR A 197 -8.31 -18.43 -20.72
C THR A 197 -8.48 -19.66 -19.84
N SER A 198 -8.27 -19.50 -18.54
CA SER A 198 -8.61 -20.50 -17.53
C SER A 198 -9.00 -19.75 -16.26
N GLY A 199 -10.21 -19.19 -16.27
CA GLY A 199 -10.76 -18.44 -15.15
C GLY A 199 -11.90 -17.53 -15.63
N ASP A 200 -13.08 -17.77 -15.11
CA ASP A 200 -14.37 -17.17 -15.44
C ASP A 200 -14.52 -15.76 -14.82
N GLY A 201 -13.41 -15.16 -14.35
CA GLY A 201 -13.38 -13.93 -13.58
C GLY A 201 -12.90 -12.72 -14.38
N LYS A 202 -13.54 -11.56 -14.14
CA LYS A 202 -12.99 -10.24 -14.48
C LYS A 202 -11.72 -10.02 -13.67
N TRP A 203 -10.57 -10.03 -14.32
CA TRP A 203 -9.30 -9.63 -13.71
C TRP A 203 -9.28 -8.13 -13.52
N THR A 204 -8.81 -7.67 -12.37
CA THR A 204 -8.71 -6.24 -12.06
C THR A 204 -7.44 -5.66 -12.70
N VAL A 205 -7.41 -4.33 -12.87
CA VAL A 205 -6.32 -3.66 -13.59
C VAL A 205 -4.95 -4.01 -13.00
N ASP A 206 -4.82 -3.92 -11.67
CA ASP A 206 -3.56 -4.21 -10.98
C ASP A 206 -3.08 -5.66 -11.24
N ILE A 207 -3.94 -6.65 -10.98
CA ILE A 207 -3.58 -8.07 -11.16
C ILE A 207 -3.13 -8.34 -12.60
N ARG A 208 -3.88 -7.80 -13.57
CA ARG A 208 -3.59 -8.00 -14.99
C ARG A 208 -2.28 -7.35 -15.41
N VAL A 209 -1.96 -6.15 -14.93
CA VAL A 209 -0.66 -5.52 -15.19
C VAL A 209 0.47 -6.39 -14.68
N TRP A 210 0.37 -6.89 -13.44
CA TRP A 210 1.43 -7.72 -12.88
C TRP A 210 1.57 -9.08 -13.56
N GLU A 211 0.48 -9.66 -14.06
CA GLU A 211 0.53 -10.83 -14.96
C GLU A 211 1.31 -10.51 -16.24
N MET A 212 0.95 -9.43 -16.94
CA MET A 212 1.64 -9.02 -18.16
C MET A 212 3.13 -8.71 -17.91
N VAL A 213 3.47 -8.11 -16.77
CA VAL A 213 4.87 -7.91 -16.35
C VAL A 213 5.60 -9.24 -16.17
N ARG A 214 4.97 -10.24 -15.53
CA ARG A 214 5.54 -11.59 -15.36
C ARG A 214 5.73 -12.29 -16.71
N GLU A 215 4.83 -12.08 -17.65
CA GLU A 215 4.92 -12.60 -19.02
C GLU A 215 5.95 -11.86 -19.89
N GLY A 216 6.41 -10.68 -19.46
CA GLY A 216 7.30 -9.82 -20.25
C GLY A 216 6.58 -9.07 -21.37
N ARG A 217 5.30 -8.81 -21.19
CA ARG A 217 4.39 -8.21 -22.19
C ARG A 217 3.90 -6.81 -21.80
N PHE A 218 4.37 -6.29 -20.67
CA PHE A 218 4.07 -4.93 -20.23
C PHE A 218 5.32 -4.06 -20.32
N ASP A 219 5.14 -2.80 -20.72
CA ASP A 219 6.22 -1.82 -20.71
C ASP A 219 6.52 -1.35 -19.27
N ILE A 220 7.64 -1.81 -18.73
CA ILE A 220 8.10 -1.46 -17.38
C ILE A 220 8.39 0.03 -17.26
N ALA A 221 8.83 0.71 -18.33
CA ALA A 221 9.07 2.15 -18.28
C ALA A 221 7.74 2.90 -18.09
N LYS A 222 6.70 2.50 -18.84
CA LYS A 222 5.34 3.03 -18.65
C LYS A 222 4.80 2.75 -17.25
N LEU A 223 4.97 1.54 -16.73
CA LEU A 223 4.54 1.20 -15.36
C LEU A 223 5.20 2.08 -14.30
N LYS A 224 6.52 2.28 -14.42
CA LYS A 224 7.28 3.15 -13.52
C LYS A 224 6.84 4.60 -13.61
N GLN A 225 6.48 5.08 -14.80
CA GLN A 225 5.93 6.43 -14.98
C GLN A 225 4.52 6.55 -14.38
N ALA A 226 3.65 5.57 -14.58
CA ALA A 226 2.33 5.51 -13.99
C ALA A 226 2.39 5.51 -12.45
N TYR A 227 3.30 4.74 -11.87
CA TYR A 227 3.59 4.75 -10.43
C TYR A 227 4.10 6.11 -9.95
N GLN A 228 5.03 6.73 -10.67
CA GLN A 228 5.55 8.07 -10.35
C GLN A 228 4.44 9.13 -10.40
N ASP A 229 3.54 9.07 -11.38
CA ASP A 229 2.44 10.01 -11.51
C ASP A 229 1.36 9.79 -10.45
N ASN A 230 1.15 8.55 -9.99
CA ASN A 230 0.32 8.24 -8.82
C ASN A 230 0.94 8.78 -7.53
N LEU A 231 2.26 8.69 -7.38
CA LEU A 231 2.97 9.28 -6.24
C LEU A 231 2.84 10.81 -6.24
N ASP A 232 2.99 11.45 -7.39
CA ASP A 232 2.84 12.90 -7.52
C ASP A 232 1.39 13.35 -7.22
N LEU A 233 0.41 12.56 -7.63
CA LEU A 233 -1.00 12.78 -7.32
C LEU A 233 -1.26 12.75 -5.80
N VAL A 234 -0.79 11.72 -5.11
CA VAL A 234 -1.03 11.59 -3.67
C VAL A 234 -0.22 12.58 -2.85
N LEU A 235 1.00 12.92 -3.25
CA LEU A 235 1.80 13.93 -2.55
C LEU A 235 1.19 15.34 -2.64
N ALA A 236 0.56 15.68 -3.77
CA ALA A 236 -0.21 16.92 -3.90
C ALA A 236 -1.37 16.98 -2.92
N GLU A 237 -2.03 15.85 -2.68
CA GLU A 237 -3.12 15.75 -1.72
C GLU A 237 -2.63 15.74 -0.27
N VAL A 238 -1.57 15.00 0.04
CA VAL A 238 -0.93 14.99 1.36
C VAL A 238 -0.46 16.40 1.75
N GLN A 239 -0.01 17.21 0.79
CA GLN A 239 0.30 18.62 1.03
C GLN A 239 -0.92 19.39 1.58
N GLN A 240 -2.13 19.17 1.02
CA GLN A 240 -3.36 19.81 1.48
C GLN A 240 -3.76 19.34 2.89
N LEU A 241 -3.58 18.05 3.18
CA LEU A 241 -3.80 17.49 4.51
C LEU A 241 -2.81 18.11 5.51
N VAL A 242 -1.51 18.02 5.25
CA VAL A 242 -0.44 18.53 6.14
C VAL A 242 -0.59 20.02 6.42
N ALA A 243 -1.10 20.81 5.48
CA ALA A 243 -1.39 22.24 5.70
C ALA A 243 -2.38 22.46 6.87
N GLN A 244 -3.31 21.54 7.07
CA GLN A 244 -4.40 21.61 8.07
C GLN A 244 -4.11 20.81 9.35
N LEU A 245 -3.01 20.05 9.38
CA LEU A 245 -2.56 19.34 10.57
C LEU A 245 -1.59 20.19 11.39
N ASP A 246 -1.50 19.88 12.67
CA ASP A 246 -0.60 20.45 13.66
C ASP A 246 0.14 19.33 14.41
N GLY A 247 1.09 19.68 15.29
CA GLY A 247 1.89 18.69 16.00
C GLY A 247 2.91 17.96 15.11
N ARG A 248 3.26 16.73 15.51
CA ARG A 248 4.29 15.90 14.88
C ARG A 248 3.65 15.00 13.83
N ILE A 249 3.95 15.28 12.56
CA ILE A 249 3.41 14.54 11.41
C ILE A 249 4.53 13.68 10.82
N VAL A 250 4.25 12.41 10.59
CA VAL A 250 5.14 11.47 9.90
C VAL A 250 4.49 11.04 8.59
N VAL A 251 5.19 11.22 7.47
CA VAL A 251 4.82 10.62 6.18
C VAL A 251 5.73 9.43 5.89
N SER A 252 5.15 8.25 5.74
CA SER A 252 5.84 6.98 5.58
C SER A 252 5.11 6.07 4.60
N ALA A 253 5.61 4.84 4.43
CA ALA A 253 4.95 3.78 3.70
C ALA A 253 4.81 2.52 4.58
N ASP A 254 3.85 1.66 4.25
CA ASP A 254 3.72 0.33 4.83
C ASP A 254 4.77 -0.63 4.23
N HIS A 255 5.00 -0.55 2.93
CA HIS A 255 6.05 -1.25 2.19
C HIS A 255 6.41 -0.48 0.90
N GLY A 256 7.29 -1.05 0.08
CA GLY A 256 7.62 -0.57 -1.26
C GLY A 256 7.09 -1.48 -2.37
N GLU A 257 7.59 -1.30 -3.59
CA GLU A 257 7.11 -1.98 -4.80
C GLU A 257 8.27 -2.48 -5.68
N ALA A 258 8.21 -3.73 -6.14
CA ALA A 258 9.25 -4.30 -7.00
C ALA A 258 8.80 -4.34 -8.47
N PHE A 259 9.61 -3.76 -9.36
CA PHE A 259 9.34 -3.67 -10.79
C PHE A 259 10.13 -4.71 -11.61
N GLY A 260 10.57 -5.80 -10.99
CA GLY A 260 11.40 -6.84 -11.61
C GLY A 260 12.81 -6.93 -11.06
N GLU A 261 13.22 -6.07 -10.12
CA GLU A 261 14.51 -6.16 -9.45
C GLU A 261 14.70 -7.55 -8.84
N ARG A 262 15.82 -8.21 -9.19
CA ARG A 262 16.11 -9.60 -8.77
C ARG A 262 14.96 -10.57 -9.07
N PHE A 263 14.21 -10.37 -10.15
CA PHE A 263 13.04 -11.18 -10.55
C PHE A 263 11.85 -11.11 -9.60
N ILE A 264 11.83 -10.14 -8.69
CA ILE A 264 10.71 -9.88 -7.79
C ILE A 264 9.82 -8.85 -8.46
N ILE A 265 8.52 -9.14 -8.50
CA ILE A 265 7.50 -8.35 -9.18
C ILE A 265 6.37 -8.17 -8.18
N SER A 266 5.80 -6.97 -8.14
CA SER A 266 4.83 -6.56 -7.13
C SER A 266 5.47 -6.63 -5.72
N HIS A 267 4.68 -6.78 -4.68
CA HIS A 267 5.08 -6.73 -3.27
C HIS A 267 4.72 -8.06 -2.57
N PRO A 268 5.35 -9.19 -2.94
CA PRO A 268 5.03 -10.48 -2.34
C PRO A 268 5.31 -10.47 -0.82
N PRO A 269 4.38 -10.99 0.01
CA PRO A 269 4.56 -11.02 1.45
C PRO A 269 5.80 -11.82 1.85
N TYR A 270 6.44 -11.39 2.94
CA TYR A 270 7.63 -11.99 3.56
C TYR A 270 8.89 -12.00 2.68
N ILE A 271 9.01 -11.02 1.79
CA ILE A 271 10.20 -10.80 0.95
C ILE A 271 10.82 -9.45 1.30
N TYR A 272 12.02 -9.46 1.88
CA TYR A 272 12.61 -8.26 2.48
C TYR A 272 13.77 -7.71 1.63
N THR A 273 13.53 -7.53 0.32
CA THR A 273 14.46 -6.79 -0.53
C THR A 273 14.32 -5.29 -0.32
N LYS A 274 15.40 -4.53 -0.54
CA LYS A 274 15.41 -3.08 -0.27
C LYS A 274 14.27 -2.33 -0.96
N GLU A 275 13.88 -2.76 -2.17
CA GLU A 275 12.79 -2.16 -2.94
C GLU A 275 11.42 -2.32 -2.27
N LEU A 276 11.25 -3.32 -1.39
CA LEU A 276 10.00 -3.62 -0.68
C LEU A 276 9.99 -3.12 0.76
N ILE A 277 11.14 -2.88 1.38
CA ILE A 277 11.20 -2.58 2.82
C ILE A 277 11.95 -1.30 3.17
N GLU A 278 12.72 -0.71 2.26
CA GLU A 278 13.26 0.64 2.46
C GLU A 278 12.17 1.66 2.14
N VAL A 279 11.59 2.24 3.18
CA VAL A 279 10.44 3.16 3.12
C VAL A 279 10.85 4.58 3.54
N PRO A 280 10.17 5.61 3.03
CA PRO A 280 10.34 6.98 3.54
C PRO A 280 9.92 7.07 5.01
N TRP A 281 10.58 7.97 5.73
CA TRP A 281 10.16 8.43 7.04
C TRP A 281 10.44 9.94 7.10
N LEU A 282 9.48 10.73 6.64
CA LEU A 282 9.56 12.18 6.63
C LEU A 282 8.90 12.72 7.90
N VAL A 283 9.67 13.40 8.76
CA VAL A 283 9.15 14.07 9.95
C VAL A 283 8.90 15.55 9.64
N ILE A 284 7.69 16.02 9.95
CA ILE A 284 7.28 17.42 9.83
C ILE A 284 6.79 17.87 11.21
N GLU A 285 7.44 18.89 11.78
CA GLU A 285 7.08 19.46 13.07
C GLU A 285 6.29 20.74 12.89
N LYS A 286 5.10 20.82 13.50
CA LYS A 286 4.27 22.03 13.53
C LYS A 286 3.84 22.31 14.97
N ALA A 287 3.73 23.58 15.33
CA ALA A 287 3.20 23.96 16.63
C ALA A 287 1.76 23.45 16.78
N LYS A 288 1.45 22.78 17.89
CA LYS A 288 0.08 22.38 18.24
C LYS A 288 -0.78 23.62 18.44
N GLN A 289 -1.98 23.61 17.87
CA GLN A 289 -2.97 24.65 18.06
C GLN A 289 -3.96 24.22 19.13
N ASP A 290 -4.39 25.16 19.98
CA ASP A 290 -5.52 24.93 20.88
C ASP A 290 -6.80 24.81 20.04
N HIS A 291 -7.23 23.58 19.82
CA HIS A 291 -8.53 23.30 19.23
C HIS A 291 -9.56 23.17 20.36
N PRO A 292 -10.50 24.12 20.51
CA PRO A 292 -11.57 23.95 21.48
C PRO A 292 -12.37 22.70 21.11
N ALA A 293 -12.49 21.77 22.05
CA ALA A 293 -13.29 20.57 21.87
C ALA A 293 -14.71 20.99 21.46
N LYS A 294 -15.14 20.58 20.26
CA LYS A 294 -16.57 20.59 19.94
C LYS A 294 -17.18 19.39 20.67
N GLU A 295 -18.37 19.59 21.25
CA GLU A 295 -19.15 18.49 21.82
C GLU A 295 -19.18 17.33 20.82
N GLN A 296 -18.76 16.15 21.29
CA GLN A 296 -18.85 14.93 20.50
C GLN A 296 -20.30 14.75 20.07
N PRO A 297 -20.62 14.71 18.76
CA PRO A 297 -21.90 14.19 18.34
C PRO A 297 -22.01 12.77 18.89
N ALA A 298 -23.16 12.41 19.45
CA ALA A 298 -23.45 11.04 19.82
C ALA A 298 -23.05 10.12 18.67
N ALA A 299 -22.31 9.04 18.97
CA ALA A 299 -21.90 8.05 18.00
C ALA A 299 -23.13 7.66 17.15
N GLN A 300 -23.18 8.16 15.92
CA GLN A 300 -24.18 7.68 14.98
C GLN A 300 -23.75 6.25 14.69
N SER A 301 -24.62 5.31 15.08
CA SER A 301 -24.50 3.92 14.69
C SER A 301 -24.24 3.88 13.18
N ALA A 302 -23.15 3.19 12.81
CA ALA A 302 -22.89 2.86 11.42
C ALA A 302 -24.19 2.29 10.79
N PRO A 303 -24.46 2.59 9.51
CA PRO A 303 -25.61 1.99 8.84
C PRO A 303 -25.59 0.47 9.02
N GLU A 304 -26.77 -0.10 9.27
CA GLU A 304 -27.02 -1.55 9.36
C GLU A 304 -26.26 -2.31 8.27
N PRO A 305 -25.69 -3.50 8.57
CA PRO A 305 -24.83 -4.22 7.64
C PRO A 305 -25.61 -4.60 6.38
N SER A 306 -25.36 -3.88 5.29
CA SER A 306 -25.84 -4.25 3.97
C SER A 306 -24.89 -5.29 3.39
N SER A 307 -25.23 -6.59 3.44
CA SER A 307 -24.53 -7.71 2.77
C SER A 307 -23.01 -7.49 2.50
N ASP A 308 -22.27 -7.10 3.56
CA ASP A 308 -20.95 -6.44 3.46
C ASP A 308 -19.85 -7.33 2.85
N ASP A 309 -20.04 -8.65 2.91
CA ASP A 309 -19.08 -9.65 2.43
C ASP A 309 -18.86 -9.61 0.91
N ASP A 310 -19.89 -9.25 0.13
CA ASP A 310 -19.81 -9.26 -1.34
C ASP A 310 -18.88 -8.15 -1.85
N LYS A 311 -18.96 -6.95 -1.27
CA LYS A 311 -18.12 -5.81 -1.67
C LYS A 311 -16.69 -5.91 -1.12
N LEU A 312 -16.50 -6.56 0.03
CA LEU A 312 -15.18 -6.76 0.62
C LEU A 312 -14.26 -7.54 -0.33
N THR A 313 -14.75 -8.70 -0.81
CA THR A 313 -13.98 -9.58 -1.70
C THR A 313 -13.68 -8.90 -3.04
N GLU A 314 -14.65 -8.17 -3.60
CA GLU A 314 -14.49 -7.42 -4.84
C GLU A 314 -13.39 -6.35 -4.73
N ARG A 315 -13.38 -5.57 -3.64
CA ARG A 315 -12.41 -4.49 -3.44
C ARG A 315 -11.00 -5.00 -3.11
N LEU A 316 -10.89 -6.09 -2.33
CA LEU A 316 -9.62 -6.79 -2.15
C LEU A 316 -9.06 -7.27 -3.50
N ARG A 317 -9.92 -7.80 -4.38
CA ARG A 317 -9.52 -8.24 -5.73
C ARG A 317 -9.10 -7.04 -6.58
N ALA A 318 -9.82 -5.92 -6.50
CA ALA A 318 -9.52 -4.68 -7.23
C ALA A 318 -8.11 -4.16 -6.94
N LEU A 319 -7.69 -4.26 -5.68
CA LEU A 319 -6.36 -3.86 -5.21
C LEU A 319 -5.30 -4.97 -5.36
N GLY A 320 -5.63 -6.11 -5.96
CA GLY A 320 -4.68 -7.19 -6.22
C GLY A 320 -4.30 -8.06 -5.02
N TYR A 321 -5.12 -8.02 -3.96
CA TYR A 321 -4.82 -8.74 -2.70
C TYR A 321 -5.42 -10.15 -2.60
N VAL A 322 -6.35 -10.50 -3.48
CA VAL A 322 -6.93 -11.85 -3.61
C VAL A 322 -7.01 -12.25 -5.07
N ASP A 323 -6.70 -13.52 -5.36
CA ASP A 323 -6.75 -14.12 -6.70
C ASP A 323 -8.19 -14.52 -7.11
#